data_AF-A0A7V8VZE2-F1
#
_entry.id   AF-A0A7V8VZE2-F1
#
_cell.length_a   1.000
_cell.length_b   1.000
_cell.length_c   1.000
_cell.angle_alpha   90.00
_cell.angle_beta   90.00
_cell.angle_gamma   90.00
#
_symmetry.space_group_name_H-M   'P 1'
#
loop_
_entity.id
_entity.type
_entity.pdbx_description
1 polymer ?
#
loop_
_entity_poly.entity_id
_entity_poly.type
_entity_poly.pdbx_seq_one_letter_code
_entity_poly.pdbx_strand_id
1 'polypeptide(L)'
;MPALITTLGPKGRDDLGVILPHEHVFVDLRIWDQPGYGEADADDVIRLMTPQIEAARAAGVTAIVEPSGIGVGRRADILLAVSRATGFPLVAPTGVYREPWLPPWVRDASEDSLREWMIGELSGQIENSGVQAGWIKVAATDEGITDSEAKVLRAAAGASAATGA
;
A
#
# COMPACT_ATOMS: atom_id res chain seq x y z
N MET A 1 17.87 -14.39 -3.72
CA MET A 1 18.44 -13.20 -3.04
C MET A 1 17.28 -12.34 -2.59
N PRO A 2 17.31 -11.73 -1.39
CA PRO A 2 16.23 -10.84 -0.95
C PRO A 2 16.10 -9.65 -1.90
N ALA A 3 14.88 -9.28 -2.24
CA ALA A 3 14.56 -8.17 -3.13
C ALA A 3 13.36 -7.39 -2.57
N LEU A 4 13.34 -6.08 -2.79
CA LEU A 4 12.20 -5.22 -2.48
C LEU A 4 11.27 -5.19 -3.69
N ILE A 5 10.03 -5.65 -3.52
CA ILE A 5 9.02 -5.59 -4.59
C ILE A 5 8.54 -4.15 -4.73
N THR A 6 8.56 -3.62 -5.95
CA THR A 6 8.13 -2.25 -6.24
C THR A 6 7.18 -2.21 -7.43
N THR A 7 6.51 -1.09 -7.63
CA THR A 7 5.70 -0.79 -8.83
C THR A 7 6.46 -0.91 -10.15
N LEU A 8 7.79 -0.85 -10.13
CA LEU A 8 8.67 -1.02 -11.29
C LEU A 8 9.45 -2.33 -11.25
N GLY A 9 8.93 -3.34 -10.53
CA GLY A 9 9.55 -4.65 -10.37
C GLY A 9 10.48 -4.75 -9.16
N PRO A 10 11.10 -5.92 -8.94
CA PRO A 10 11.98 -6.17 -7.80
C PRO A 10 13.26 -5.32 -7.88
N LYS A 11 13.69 -4.80 -6.73
CA LYS A 11 14.96 -4.08 -6.56
C LYS A 11 15.89 -4.85 -5.63
N GLY A 12 17.11 -5.11 -6.08
CA GLY A 12 18.16 -5.73 -5.28
C GLY A 12 18.81 -4.72 -4.35
N ARG A 13 19.70 -5.22 -3.48
CA ARG A 13 20.47 -4.37 -2.54
C ARG A 13 21.27 -3.28 -3.26
N ASP A 14 21.83 -3.58 -4.43
CA ASP A 14 22.67 -2.66 -5.19
C ASP A 14 21.86 -1.58 -5.93
N ASP A 15 20.53 -1.77 -6.05
CA ASP A 15 19.61 -0.78 -6.60
C ASP A 15 19.10 0.21 -5.54
N LEU A 16 19.38 -0.04 -4.25
CA LEU A 16 18.78 0.67 -3.12
C LEU A 16 19.84 1.44 -2.33
N GLY A 17 19.50 2.70 -2.03
CA GLY A 17 20.22 3.62 -1.15
C GLY A 17 19.32 4.08 -0.01
N VAL A 18 19.06 5.38 0.08
CA VAL A 18 18.11 5.91 1.08
C VAL A 18 16.69 5.48 0.71
N ILE A 19 15.94 4.99 1.70
CA ILE A 19 14.53 4.61 1.58
C ILE A 19 13.73 5.47 2.55
N LEU A 20 12.64 6.07 2.08
CA LEU A 20 11.65 6.69 2.97
C LEU A 20 10.59 5.62 3.32
N PRO A 21 10.52 5.15 4.58
CA PRO A 21 9.78 3.94 4.91
C PRO A 21 8.27 4.15 5.14
N HIS A 22 7.77 5.39 5.08
CA HIS A 22 6.37 5.69 5.37
C HIS A 22 5.96 7.06 4.78
N GLU A 23 5.57 7.10 3.52
CA GLU A 23 5.11 8.35 2.86
C GLU A 23 3.88 8.11 2.00
N HIS A 24 2.97 9.08 1.92
CA HIS A 24 1.76 8.97 1.12
C HIS A 24 1.93 9.66 -0.24
N VAL A 25 1.79 8.91 -1.33
CA VAL A 25 1.74 9.45 -2.70
C VAL A 25 0.30 9.80 -3.09
N PHE A 26 -0.65 8.95 -2.70
CA PHE A 26 -2.07 9.20 -2.80
C PHE A 26 -2.74 8.62 -1.56
N VAL A 27 -3.55 9.42 -0.88
CA VAL A 27 -4.30 9.00 0.29
C VAL A 27 -5.63 9.72 0.31
N ASP A 28 -6.68 9.03 0.73
CA ASP A 28 -8.00 9.59 0.94
C ASP A 28 -8.55 9.18 2.30
N LEU A 29 -8.67 10.16 3.20
CA LEU A 29 -9.15 9.94 4.56
C LEU A 29 -10.67 10.13 4.70
N ARG A 30 -11.41 10.28 3.60
CA ARG A 30 -12.87 10.14 3.64
C ARG A 30 -13.24 8.71 4.04
N ILE A 31 -14.40 8.53 4.66
CA ILE A 31 -14.95 7.19 4.88
C ILE A 31 -15.35 6.63 3.51
N TRP A 32 -15.16 5.32 3.32
CA TRP A 32 -15.34 4.60 2.05
C TRP A 32 -16.72 4.76 1.40
N ASP A 33 -17.74 5.21 2.14
CA ASP A 33 -19.11 5.44 1.66
C ASP A 33 -19.38 6.89 1.24
N GLN A 34 -18.40 7.79 1.40
CA GLN A 34 -18.56 9.20 1.09
C GLN A 34 -18.37 9.47 -0.41
N PRO A 35 -19.14 10.42 -0.99
CA PRO A 35 -18.97 10.81 -2.39
C PRO A 35 -17.52 11.18 -2.74
N GLY A 36 -17.05 10.64 -3.85
CA GLY A 36 -15.72 10.88 -4.38
C GLY A 36 -14.60 10.09 -3.69
N TYR A 37 -14.88 9.21 -2.73
CA TYR A 37 -13.85 8.42 -2.06
C TYR A 37 -12.97 7.65 -3.05
N GLY A 38 -11.65 7.85 -2.96
CA GLY A 38 -10.67 7.24 -3.85
C GLY A 38 -10.71 7.72 -5.30
N GLU A 39 -11.62 8.64 -5.66
CA GLU A 39 -11.67 9.23 -6.99
C GLU A 39 -10.53 10.23 -7.17
N ALA A 40 -9.77 10.04 -8.24
CA ALA A 40 -8.69 10.92 -8.64
C ALA A 40 -8.33 10.67 -10.11
N ASP A 41 -7.96 11.75 -10.79
CA ASP A 41 -7.33 11.71 -12.10
C ASP A 41 -5.82 11.45 -11.93
N ALA A 42 -5.30 10.44 -12.64
CA ALA A 42 -3.90 10.07 -12.55
C ALA A 42 -2.95 11.19 -13.01
N ASP A 43 -3.35 11.99 -14.01
CA ASP A 43 -2.54 13.09 -14.54
C ASP A 43 -2.40 14.21 -13.51
N ASP A 44 -3.45 14.47 -12.73
CA ASP A 44 -3.42 15.44 -11.64
C ASP A 44 -2.48 14.99 -10.51
N VAL A 45 -2.53 13.71 -10.14
CA VAL A 45 -1.62 13.14 -9.14
C VAL A 45 -0.16 13.14 -9.65
N ILE A 46 0.07 12.74 -10.90
CA ILE A 46 1.40 12.81 -11.53
C ILE A 46 1.94 14.24 -11.49
N ARG A 47 1.12 15.23 -11.90
CA ARG A 47 1.52 16.65 -11.90
C ARG A 47 1.89 17.13 -10.50
N LEU A 48 1.14 16.73 -9.47
CA LEU A 48 1.39 17.11 -8.09
C LEU A 48 2.64 16.42 -7.52
N MET A 49 2.80 15.13 -7.77
CA MET A 49 3.80 14.29 -7.10
C MET A 49 5.17 14.29 -7.79
N THR A 50 5.24 14.53 -9.10
CA THR A 50 6.50 14.60 -9.84
C THR A 50 7.54 15.51 -9.18
N PRO A 51 7.27 16.78 -8.83
CA PRO A 51 8.27 17.63 -8.19
C PRO A 51 8.72 17.12 -6.80
N GLN A 52 7.85 16.44 -6.05
CA GLN A 52 8.19 15.87 -4.73
C GLN A 52 9.11 14.66 -4.87
N ILE A 53 8.81 13.78 -5.83
CA ILE A 53 9.63 12.61 -6.16
C ILE A 53 11.00 13.05 -6.68
N GLU A 54 11.04 14.08 -7.53
CA GLU A 54 12.29 14.65 -8.02
C GLU A 54 13.15 15.25 -6.90
N ALA A 55 12.52 15.94 -5.94
CA ALA A 55 13.22 16.44 -4.76
C ALA A 55 13.77 15.30 -3.88
N ALA A 56 12.97 14.24 -3.66
CA ALA A 56 13.42 13.06 -2.91
C ALA A 56 14.60 12.37 -3.62
N ARG A 57 14.53 12.21 -4.95
CA ARG A 57 15.61 11.67 -5.77
C ARG A 57 16.88 12.52 -5.68
N ALA A 58 16.75 13.84 -5.76
CA ALA A 58 17.88 14.76 -5.60
C ALA A 58 18.53 14.67 -4.20
N ALA A 59 17.75 14.29 -3.18
CA ALA A 59 18.24 14.01 -1.83
C ALA A 59 18.86 12.60 -1.66
N GLY A 60 18.94 11.80 -2.73
CA GLY A 60 19.52 10.46 -2.72
C GLY A 60 18.56 9.34 -2.33
N VAL A 61 17.25 9.62 -2.26
CA VAL A 61 16.23 8.59 -2.04
C VAL A 61 16.11 7.72 -3.30
N THR A 62 15.96 6.43 -3.11
CA THR A 62 15.94 5.41 -4.18
C THR A 62 14.63 4.62 -4.22
N ALA A 63 13.88 4.60 -3.13
CA ALA A 63 12.54 4.05 -3.05
C ALA A 63 11.73 4.74 -1.96
N ILE A 64 10.41 4.80 -2.15
CA ILE A 64 9.44 5.30 -1.17
C ILE A 64 8.47 4.17 -0.85
N VAL A 65 8.25 3.93 0.43
CA VAL A 65 7.29 2.94 0.93
C VAL A 65 5.97 3.62 1.22
N GLU A 66 4.95 3.22 0.46
CA GLU A 66 3.63 3.83 0.41
C GLU A 66 2.67 3.00 1.28
N PRO A 67 2.05 3.58 2.34
CA PRO A 67 1.31 2.84 3.35
C PRO A 67 -0.22 2.93 3.22
N SER A 68 -0.75 3.48 2.13
CA SER A 68 -2.20 3.64 1.96
C SER A 68 -2.84 2.32 1.56
N GLY A 69 -3.29 1.57 2.57
CA GLY A 69 -4.05 0.33 2.42
C GLY A 69 -5.54 0.55 2.16
N ILE A 70 -6.31 -0.54 2.23
CA ILE A 70 -7.78 -0.48 2.21
C ILE A 70 -8.28 0.40 3.36
N GLY A 71 -9.28 1.24 3.08
CA GLY A 71 -9.84 2.18 4.05
C GLY A 71 -9.34 3.61 3.87
N VAL A 72 -8.14 3.81 3.31
CA VAL A 72 -7.57 5.15 3.07
C VAL A 72 -7.27 5.46 1.59
N GLY A 73 -8.10 4.93 0.69
CA GLY A 73 -8.07 5.27 -0.73
C GLY A 73 -6.95 4.61 -1.52
N ARG A 74 -6.55 3.37 -1.19
CA ARG A 74 -5.52 2.64 -1.95
C ARG A 74 -5.79 2.65 -3.46
N ARG A 75 -4.84 3.19 -4.24
CA ARG A 75 -4.90 3.29 -5.70
C ARG A 75 -3.59 2.81 -6.34
N ALA A 76 -3.40 1.48 -6.40
CA ALA A 76 -2.20 0.87 -6.96
C ALA A 76 -1.97 1.24 -8.44
N ASP A 77 -3.04 1.48 -9.19
CA ASP A 77 -3.02 2.00 -10.56
C ASP A 77 -2.41 3.41 -10.64
N ILE A 78 -2.76 4.31 -9.70
CA ILE A 78 -2.16 5.65 -9.61
C ILE A 78 -0.68 5.55 -9.22
N LEU A 79 -0.33 4.70 -8.25
CA LEU A 79 1.07 4.50 -7.87
C LEU A 79 1.91 4.03 -9.06
N LEU A 80 1.39 3.09 -9.86
CA LEU A 80 2.05 2.63 -11.08
C LEU A 80 2.19 3.76 -12.12
N ALA A 81 1.15 4.57 -12.31
CA ALA A 81 1.17 5.70 -13.24
C ALA A 81 2.24 6.73 -12.83
N VAL A 82 2.31 7.10 -11.55
CA VAL A 82 3.33 7.99 -10.99
C VAL A 82 4.72 7.41 -11.15
N SER A 83 4.92 6.13 -10.83
CA SER A 83 6.21 5.47 -11.02
C SER A 83 6.66 5.43 -12.46
N ARG A 84 5.75 5.17 -13.41
CA ARG A 84 6.06 5.19 -14.85
C ARG A 84 6.42 6.58 -15.35
N ALA A 85 5.70 7.60 -14.91
CA ALA A 85 5.94 8.99 -15.32
C ALA A 85 7.28 9.54 -14.80
N THR A 86 7.67 9.15 -13.59
CA THR A 86 8.88 9.66 -12.91
C THR A 86 10.10 8.74 -13.05
N GLY A 87 9.90 7.48 -13.44
CA GLY A 87 10.92 6.45 -13.40
C GLY A 87 11.33 6.05 -11.97
N PHE A 88 10.53 6.40 -10.96
CA PHE A 88 10.85 6.20 -9.55
C PHE A 88 10.03 5.06 -8.94
N PRO A 89 10.65 4.05 -8.29
CA PRO A 89 9.94 2.91 -7.73
C PRO A 89 9.22 3.27 -6.41
N LEU A 90 7.97 2.81 -6.29
CA LEU A 90 7.17 2.90 -5.07
C LEU A 90 6.89 1.48 -4.54
N VAL A 91 6.79 1.32 -3.22
CA VAL A 91 6.47 0.04 -2.59
C VAL A 91 5.03 0.09 -2.08
N ALA A 92 4.12 -0.59 -2.78
CA ALA A 92 2.69 -0.59 -2.47
C ALA A 92 2.33 -1.59 -1.35
N PRO A 93 1.34 -1.30 -0.50
CA PRO A 93 0.93 -2.18 0.59
C PRO A 93 -0.23 -3.09 0.20
N THR A 94 -0.27 -4.27 0.81
CA THR A 94 -1.55 -4.93 1.13
C THR A 94 -1.99 -4.55 2.55
N GLY A 95 -3.16 -5.02 2.97
CA GLY A 95 -3.70 -4.78 4.30
C GLY A 95 -4.69 -3.63 4.39
N VAL A 96 -5.11 -3.33 5.61
CA VAL A 96 -6.27 -2.49 5.91
C VAL A 96 -5.92 -1.49 7.01
N TYR A 97 -6.50 -0.30 6.93
CA TYR A 97 -6.44 0.70 7.99
C TYR A 97 -7.31 0.30 9.20
N ARG A 98 -7.66 1.27 10.06
CA ARG A 98 -8.39 1.08 11.32
C ARG A 98 -9.83 1.59 11.26
N GLU A 99 -10.62 1.33 12.29
CA GLU A 99 -11.97 1.89 12.43
C GLU A 99 -11.89 3.44 12.52
N PRO A 100 -12.90 4.19 12.00
CA PRO A 100 -14.10 3.75 11.27
C PRO A 100 -13.91 3.51 9.75
N TRP A 101 -12.68 3.49 9.23
CA TRP A 101 -12.41 3.38 7.79
C TRP A 101 -12.48 1.94 7.25
N LEU A 102 -12.76 0.94 8.09
CA LEU A 102 -12.95 -0.44 7.61
C LEU A 102 -14.21 -0.51 6.71
N PRO A 103 -14.12 -1.03 5.49
CA PRO A 103 -15.29 -1.29 4.67
C PRO A 103 -16.04 -2.56 5.14
N PRO A 104 -17.33 -2.73 4.78
CA PRO A 104 -18.15 -3.85 5.25
C PRO A 104 -17.54 -5.22 4.95
N TRP A 105 -16.98 -5.40 3.77
CA TRP A 105 -16.39 -6.68 3.38
C TRP A 105 -15.23 -7.11 4.29
N VAL A 106 -14.45 -6.18 4.85
CA VAL A 106 -13.38 -6.51 5.82
C VAL A 106 -13.98 -6.93 7.14
N ARG A 107 -15.06 -6.26 7.59
CA ARG A 107 -15.78 -6.63 8.82
C ARG A 107 -16.41 -8.02 8.69
N ASP A 108 -16.97 -8.34 7.54
CA ASP A 108 -17.69 -9.60 7.30
C ASP A 108 -16.77 -10.78 6.96
N ALA A 109 -15.57 -10.51 6.41
CA ALA A 109 -14.61 -11.55 6.07
C ALA A 109 -14.08 -12.31 7.29
N SER A 110 -13.81 -13.60 7.14
CA SER A 110 -13.08 -14.38 8.14
C SER A 110 -11.60 -14.00 8.18
N GLU A 111 -10.92 -14.30 9.29
CA GLU A 111 -9.46 -14.14 9.41
C GLU A 111 -8.71 -14.86 8.29
N ASP A 112 -9.10 -16.11 7.97
CA ASP A 112 -8.51 -16.88 6.87
C ASP A 112 -8.74 -16.22 5.51
N SER A 113 -9.94 -15.67 5.26
CA SER A 113 -10.22 -15.00 3.98
C SER A 113 -9.37 -13.75 3.82
N LEU A 114 -9.16 -12.98 4.89
CA LEU A 114 -8.28 -11.82 4.89
C LEU A 114 -6.81 -12.21 4.68
N ARG A 115 -6.38 -13.30 5.32
CA ARG A 115 -5.03 -13.84 5.18
C ARG A 115 -4.77 -14.26 3.73
N GLU A 116 -5.65 -15.07 3.13
CA GLU A 116 -5.52 -15.52 1.75
C GLU A 116 -5.60 -14.35 0.75
N TRP A 117 -6.43 -13.34 1.01
CA TRP A 117 -6.47 -12.12 0.21
C TRP A 117 -5.11 -11.37 0.23
N MET A 118 -4.53 -11.15 1.41
CA MET A 118 -3.21 -10.50 1.52
C MET A 118 -2.11 -11.33 0.84
N ILE A 119 -2.11 -12.66 1.01
CA ILE A 119 -1.17 -13.56 0.32
C ILE A 119 -1.32 -13.44 -1.20
N GLY A 120 -2.56 -13.38 -1.71
CA GLY A 120 -2.84 -13.21 -3.13
C GLY A 120 -2.23 -11.93 -3.70
N GLU A 121 -2.32 -10.81 -2.98
CA GLU A 121 -1.71 -9.54 -3.40
C GLU A 121 -0.18 -9.52 -3.26
N LEU A 122 0.37 -10.24 -2.27
CA LEU A 122 1.81 -10.37 -2.04
C LEU A 122 2.51 -11.34 -3.00
N SER A 123 1.77 -12.27 -3.61
CA SER A 123 2.30 -13.27 -4.54
C SER A 123 1.82 -13.09 -5.98
N GLY A 124 0.84 -12.21 -6.21
CA GLY A 124 0.25 -11.89 -7.50
C GLY A 124 0.21 -10.38 -7.72
N GLN A 125 -0.99 -9.86 -7.99
CA GLN A 125 -1.20 -8.43 -8.20
C GLN A 125 -2.37 -7.95 -7.34
N ILE A 126 -2.30 -6.70 -6.91
CA ILE A 126 -3.40 -5.97 -6.31
C ILE A 126 -4.47 -5.80 -7.39
N GLU A 127 -5.59 -6.50 -7.23
CA GLU A 127 -6.72 -6.51 -8.16
C GLU A 127 -6.28 -6.82 -9.60
N ASN A 128 -6.50 -5.89 -10.54
CA ASN A 128 -6.05 -5.99 -11.94
C ASN A 128 -5.03 -4.90 -12.31
N SER A 129 -4.34 -4.33 -11.31
CA SER A 129 -3.49 -3.16 -11.50
C SER A 129 -2.14 -3.46 -12.17
N GLY A 130 -1.71 -4.73 -12.18
CA GLY A 130 -0.34 -5.10 -12.57
C GLY A 130 0.71 -4.79 -11.51
N VAL A 131 0.32 -4.38 -10.29
CA VAL A 131 1.22 -4.08 -9.17
C VAL A 131 1.13 -5.17 -8.12
N GLN A 132 2.25 -5.76 -7.74
CA GLN A 132 2.36 -6.67 -6.60
C GLN A 132 2.58 -5.86 -5.30
N ALA A 133 1.89 -6.24 -4.22
CA ALA A 133 2.16 -5.65 -2.91
C ALA A 133 3.55 -6.07 -2.42
N GLY A 134 4.31 -5.13 -1.87
CA GLY A 134 5.65 -5.40 -1.35
C GLY A 134 5.73 -5.59 0.16
N TRP A 135 4.64 -5.30 0.88
CA TRP A 135 4.59 -5.33 2.35
C TRP A 135 3.16 -5.28 2.87
N ILE A 136 2.98 -5.52 4.17
CA ILE A 136 1.68 -5.51 4.84
C ILE A 136 1.57 -4.28 5.75
N LYS A 137 0.53 -3.48 5.57
CA LYS A 137 0.18 -2.38 6.47
C LYS A 137 -1.10 -2.71 7.24
N VAL A 138 -1.03 -2.51 8.55
CA VAL A 138 -2.19 -2.54 9.46
C VAL A 138 -2.18 -1.31 10.37
N ALA A 139 -3.32 -1.01 10.97
CA ALA A 139 -3.47 0.06 11.95
C ALA A 139 -4.34 -0.40 13.12
N ALA A 140 -4.21 0.31 14.24
CA ALA A 140 -4.99 0.11 15.45
C ALA A 140 -5.55 1.45 15.91
N THR A 141 -6.71 1.42 16.52
CA THR A 141 -7.34 2.59 17.14
C THR A 141 -6.65 2.95 18.47
N ASP A 142 -6.62 4.25 18.79
CA ASP A 142 -5.86 4.78 19.93
C ASP A 142 -6.44 4.33 21.29
N GLU A 143 -7.75 4.09 21.33
CA GLU A 143 -8.49 3.61 22.50
C GLU A 143 -8.28 2.10 22.76
N GLY A 144 -7.58 1.41 21.87
CA GLY A 144 -7.33 -0.03 21.93
C GLY A 144 -7.73 -0.74 20.65
N ILE A 145 -7.14 -1.92 20.44
CA ILE A 145 -7.41 -2.77 19.28
C ILE A 145 -8.82 -3.35 19.40
N THR A 146 -9.68 -3.04 18.43
CA THR A 146 -11.03 -3.61 18.34
C THR A 146 -10.99 -5.07 17.89
N ASP A 147 -12.10 -5.82 18.04
CA ASP A 147 -12.18 -7.20 17.55
C ASP A 147 -11.91 -7.32 16.04
N SER A 148 -12.41 -6.35 15.26
CA SER A 148 -12.16 -6.27 13.81
C SER A 148 -10.69 -6.03 13.50
N GLU A 149 -10.04 -5.10 14.20
CA GLU A 149 -8.62 -4.78 14.03
C GLU A 149 -7.72 -5.94 14.49
N ALA A 150 -8.08 -6.63 15.58
CA ALA A 150 -7.38 -7.82 16.06
C ALA A 150 -7.45 -8.95 15.03
N LYS A 151 -8.62 -9.17 14.42
CA LYS A 151 -8.81 -10.13 13.31
C LYS A 151 -7.92 -9.79 12.12
N VAL A 152 -7.89 -8.52 11.69
CA VAL A 152 -7.02 -8.06 10.60
C VAL A 152 -5.54 -8.26 10.96
N LEU A 153 -5.14 -7.93 12.19
CA LEU A 153 -3.77 -8.08 12.67
C LEU A 153 -3.30 -9.55 12.66
N ARG A 154 -4.15 -10.49 13.11
CA ARG A 154 -3.83 -11.92 13.05
C ARG A 154 -3.74 -12.43 11.62
N ALA A 155 -4.66 -12.02 10.74
CA ALA A 155 -4.59 -12.34 9.32
C ALA A 155 -3.29 -11.83 8.67
N ALA A 156 -2.89 -10.58 8.96
CA ALA A 156 -1.64 -9.99 8.51
C ALA A 156 -0.41 -10.75 9.00
N ALA A 157 -0.38 -11.13 10.29
CA ALA A 157 0.71 -11.94 10.83
C ALA A 157 0.80 -13.31 10.15
N GLY A 158 -0.33 -13.96 9.87
CA GLY A 158 -0.37 -15.21 9.12
C GLY A 158 0.10 -15.07 7.67
N ALA A 159 -0.25 -13.97 6.99
CA ALA A 159 0.21 -13.68 5.65
C ALA A 159 1.73 -13.39 5.60
N SER A 160 2.23 -12.63 6.58
CA SER A 160 3.67 -12.38 6.76
C SER A 160 4.44 -13.70 6.96
N ALA A 161 3.94 -14.57 7.84
CA ALA A 161 4.56 -15.87 8.07
C ALA A 161 4.58 -16.78 6.82
N ALA A 162 3.58 -16.68 5.96
CA ALA A 162 3.48 -17.50 4.74
C ALA A 162 4.36 -16.98 3.58
N THR A 163 4.63 -15.68 3.53
CA THR A 163 5.25 -15.01 2.37
C THR A 163 6.63 -14.42 2.65
N GLY A 164 6.96 -14.17 3.92
CA GLY A 164 8.17 -13.47 4.33
C GLY A 164 8.10 -11.94 4.15
N ALA A 165 6.92 -11.40 3.83
CA ALA A 165 6.65 -9.97 3.71
C ALA A 165 6.43 -9.28 5.06
#